data_AF-A0A946VCB0-F1
#
_entry.id   AF-A0A946VCB0-F1
#
_cell.length_a   1.000
_cell.length_b   1.000
_cell.length_c   1.000
_cell.angle_alpha   90.00
_cell.angle_beta   90.00
_cell.angle_gamma   90.00
#
_symmetry.space_group_name_H-M   'P 1'
#
loop_
_entity.id
_entity.type
_entity.pdbx_description
1 polymer ?
#
loop_
_entity_poly.entity_id
_entity_poly.type
_entity_poly.pdbx_seq_one_letter_code
_entity_poly.pdbx_strand_id
1 'polypeptide(L)'
;MSLQILKIIKLTKHATLFACISCACVVNAGPLNISNVPLELTPAVPPNIFILTDDSGSMDWEVLTQNIDNSGAFCSPSVDGSCNTAGITHRVPEGGVPASCQPYVDPATSTPSDDYVSGYLYAVRFPNDTFFPTDGSLADDTVIENCYVADDNAFRFRNSKFNPLYFDPNKTYMPWAGVDFNGVPYIDADITNAPDNPYNPQHFINLTNQNAGLDVSGNRISGAGFKYYDWNDANSNGIFDDGEQTENLISAQDAVTQQNFANWFTYYRKREYVAKALTSHAVADSSFSRVGYATTNQNTGLGLGVTLQNLSFSTGNKRTLLDELFSSNSSGDTNLRDAYEKVGKYFNCVSGDIFNSAGTSSPGSANCPALAAPGGECQANSTFFVTDGFDRNTTFTIDDEDTGGANNTNFDGGAFADNRANTLADVAMRYYEMDLQGSLADNVSVTSVDFSRDPNSPAFLQVGDSLHQHLNSNVLAIFNNINSSIDTSFPLDATGTETWTDPNSSPATFLGKIDDLRHAAYNGRGNLITTFDG
;
A
#
# COMPACT_ATOMS: atom_id res chain seq x y z
N MET A 1 18.65 -19.61 66.15
CA MET A 1 18.60 -18.73 67.34
C MET A 1 17.24 -18.05 67.36
N SER A 2 16.29 -18.61 68.12
CA SER A 2 15.20 -17.95 68.90
C SER A 2 14.39 -16.80 68.28
N LEU A 3 13.05 -16.72 68.32
CA LEU A 3 12.00 -17.26 69.23
C LEU A 3 10.65 -17.01 68.48
N GLN A 4 9.82 -18.02 68.16
CA GLN A 4 8.55 -18.40 68.84
C GLN A 4 7.49 -17.30 69.08
N ILE A 5 6.29 -17.42 68.46
CA ILE A 5 4.97 -17.83 69.05
C ILE A 5 3.97 -16.61 69.10
N LEU A 6 2.70 -16.62 68.63
CA LEU A 6 1.51 -17.31 69.18
C LEU A 6 0.21 -17.13 68.32
N LYS A 7 -0.50 -18.26 68.07
CA LYS A 7 -1.96 -18.58 67.96
C LYS A 7 -3.00 -17.49 67.57
N ILE A 8 -3.82 -17.67 66.52
CA ILE A 8 -5.09 -18.46 66.40
C ILE A 8 -6.14 -18.19 67.49
N ILE A 9 -7.25 -17.54 67.09
CA ILE A 9 -8.60 -17.73 67.68
C ILE A 9 -9.62 -17.84 66.52
N LYS A 10 -10.31 -18.98 66.46
CA LYS A 10 -11.57 -19.25 65.72
C LYS A 10 -12.71 -19.27 66.74
N LEU A 11 -13.86 -18.66 66.45
CA LEU A 11 -15.19 -19.05 66.97
C LEU A 11 -16.30 -18.33 66.15
N THR A 12 -16.90 -18.97 65.13
CA THR A 12 -18.20 -19.69 65.07
C THR A 12 -19.51 -18.92 65.39
N LYS A 13 -20.30 -18.74 64.32
CA LYS A 13 -21.78 -18.92 64.12
C LYS A 13 -22.82 -18.22 65.03
N HIS A 14 -23.68 -17.38 64.44
CA HIS A 14 -25.06 -17.71 63.99
C HIS A 14 -25.87 -16.45 63.63
N ALA A 15 -26.63 -16.57 62.54
CA ALA A 15 -27.86 -15.90 62.11
C ALA A 15 -28.47 -14.79 62.99
N THR A 16 -28.95 -13.70 62.37
CA THR A 16 -30.39 -13.46 62.13
C THR A 16 -30.58 -12.30 61.14
N LEU A 17 -31.49 -12.53 60.21
CA LEU A 17 -32.00 -11.70 59.13
C LEU A 17 -32.65 -10.39 59.64
N PHE A 18 -32.26 -9.23 59.12
CA PHE A 18 -33.13 -8.05 59.07
C PHE A 18 -32.90 -7.30 57.76
N ALA A 19 -33.89 -7.40 56.88
CA ALA A 19 -33.97 -6.65 55.65
C ALA A 19 -34.37 -5.20 55.96
N CYS A 20 -33.46 -4.26 55.71
CA CYS A 20 -33.80 -2.86 55.53
C CYS A 20 -33.22 -2.41 54.19
N ILE A 21 -34.13 -2.15 53.26
CA ILE A 21 -33.90 -1.49 51.98
C ILE A 21 -33.43 -0.06 52.30
N SER A 22 -32.13 0.19 52.14
CA SER A 22 -31.58 1.54 51.98
C SER A 22 -31.01 1.65 50.58
N CYS A 23 -31.73 2.38 49.72
CA CYS A 23 -31.22 2.89 48.46
C CYS A 23 -30.06 3.84 48.78
N ALA A 24 -28.83 3.32 48.77
CA ALA A 24 -27.62 4.12 48.83
C ALA A 24 -27.27 4.53 47.41
N CYS A 25 -27.49 5.80 47.09
CA CYS A 25 -26.93 6.45 45.93
C CYS A 25 -25.41 6.38 46.07
N VAL A 26 -24.76 5.45 45.35
CA VAL A 26 -23.31 5.44 45.25
C VAL A 26 -22.93 6.57 44.31
N VAL A 27 -22.67 7.76 44.85
CA VAL A 27 -21.99 8.82 44.13
C VAL A 27 -20.54 8.36 43.99
N ASN A 28 -20.22 7.74 42.86
CA ASN A 28 -18.83 7.49 42.51
C ASN A 28 -18.24 8.81 42.02
N ALA A 29 -17.65 9.58 42.93
CA ALA A 29 -16.77 10.67 42.54
C ALA A 29 -15.55 10.03 41.88
N GLY A 30 -15.52 10.06 40.54
CA GLY A 30 -14.34 9.69 39.78
C GLY A 30 -13.15 10.53 40.27
N PRO A 31 -11.91 9.98 40.25
CA PRO A 31 -10.75 10.74 40.66
C PRO A 31 -10.67 12.03 39.82
N LEU A 32 -10.75 13.18 40.49
CA LEU A 32 -10.46 14.48 39.89
C LEU A 32 -8.95 14.49 39.60
N ASN A 33 -8.60 14.01 38.42
CA ASN A 33 -7.23 13.99 37.93
C ASN A 33 -6.91 15.40 37.41
N ILE A 34 -6.59 16.31 38.33
CA ILE A 34 -5.98 17.60 37.95
C ILE A 34 -4.62 17.24 37.34
N SER A 35 -4.51 17.46 36.03
CA SER A 35 -3.27 17.29 35.29
C SER A 35 -2.14 18.05 35.99
N ASN A 36 -1.06 17.34 36.33
CA ASN A 36 0.19 17.96 36.81
C ASN A 36 1.02 18.56 35.65
N VAL A 37 0.45 18.62 34.46
CA VAL A 37 1.01 19.32 33.31
C VAL A 37 0.54 20.78 33.40
N PRO A 38 1.45 21.78 33.31
CA PRO A 38 1.08 23.19 33.31
C PRO A 38 -0.05 23.47 32.32
N LEU A 39 -1.02 24.28 32.72
CA LEU A 39 -2.18 24.68 31.91
C LEU A 39 -1.80 25.52 30.66
N GLU A 40 -0.50 25.82 30.50
CA GLU A 40 0.05 26.67 29.43
C GLU A 40 0.66 25.91 28.25
N LEU A 41 0.53 24.58 28.19
CA LEU A 41 0.70 23.91 26.90
C LEU A 41 -0.59 24.12 26.11
N THR A 42 -0.50 24.90 25.04
CA THR A 42 -1.48 24.88 23.95
C THR A 42 -1.83 23.42 23.66
N PRO A 43 -3.13 23.03 23.71
CA PRO A 43 -3.50 21.65 23.45
C PRO A 43 -2.91 21.22 22.10
N ALA A 44 -2.22 20.08 22.06
CA ALA A 44 -1.59 19.57 20.86
C ALA A 44 -2.65 19.52 19.74
N VAL A 45 -2.47 20.35 18.72
CA VAL A 45 -3.39 20.41 17.59
C VAL A 45 -3.24 19.10 16.81
N PRO A 46 -4.33 18.33 16.59
CA PRO A 46 -4.24 17.10 15.81
C PRO A 46 -3.70 17.39 14.40
N PRO A 47 -2.65 16.68 13.95
CA PRO A 47 -2.12 16.85 12.61
C PRO A 47 -3.16 16.36 11.58
N ASN A 48 -3.09 16.94 10.38
CA ASN A 48 -3.81 16.44 9.23
C ASN A 48 -2.93 15.45 8.47
N ILE A 49 -3.47 14.26 8.23
CA ILE A 49 -2.85 13.20 7.44
C ILE A 49 -3.76 12.95 6.25
N PHE A 50 -3.21 12.89 5.04
CA PHE A 50 -3.94 12.56 3.84
C PHE A 50 -3.35 11.32 3.21
N ILE A 51 -4.15 10.28 3.03
CA ILE A 51 -3.72 9.05 2.37
C ILE A 51 -4.17 9.12 0.92
N LEU A 52 -3.22 9.16 0.00
CA LEU A 52 -3.47 9.09 -1.44
C LEU A 52 -3.02 7.72 -1.93
N THR A 53 -3.98 6.85 -2.22
CA THR A 53 -3.69 5.48 -2.68
C THR A 53 -3.77 5.40 -4.20
N ASP A 54 -2.78 4.75 -4.79
CA ASP A 54 -2.81 4.39 -6.20
C ASP A 54 -3.85 3.29 -6.42
N ASP A 55 -4.75 3.56 -7.34
CA ASP A 55 -5.78 2.64 -7.79
C ASP A 55 -5.63 2.36 -9.29
N SER A 56 -4.42 2.41 -9.82
CA SER A 56 -4.13 2.03 -11.20
C SER A 56 -4.28 0.53 -11.44
N GLY A 57 -4.41 0.09 -12.69
CA GLY A 57 -4.53 -1.32 -13.02
C GLY A 57 -3.33 -2.18 -12.61
N SER A 58 -2.15 -1.61 -12.34
CA SER A 58 -0.99 -2.38 -11.84
C SER A 58 -1.13 -2.81 -10.39
N MET A 59 -1.91 -2.05 -9.61
CA MET A 59 -2.17 -2.37 -8.21
C MET A 59 -3.03 -3.64 -8.06
N ASP A 60 -3.82 -4.01 -9.07
CA ASP A 60 -4.59 -5.25 -9.06
C ASP A 60 -3.70 -6.50 -9.28
N TRP A 61 -2.44 -6.34 -9.68
CA TRP A 61 -1.58 -7.45 -10.06
C TRP A 61 -1.22 -8.35 -8.87
N GLU A 62 -1.22 -9.67 -9.13
CA GLU A 62 -0.77 -10.71 -8.17
C GLU A 62 0.72 -11.06 -8.36
N VAL A 63 1.45 -10.17 -9.01
CA VAL A 63 2.85 -10.33 -9.38
C VAL A 63 3.63 -9.07 -9.05
N LEU A 64 4.81 -9.24 -8.46
CA LEU A 64 5.80 -8.20 -8.29
C LEU A 64 7.18 -8.72 -8.68
N THR A 65 7.74 -8.26 -9.81
CA THR A 65 9.05 -8.74 -10.32
C THR A 65 10.09 -7.63 -10.38
N GLN A 66 11.36 -8.02 -10.47
CA GLN A 66 12.50 -7.10 -10.55
C GLN A 66 12.57 -6.35 -11.90
N ASN A 67 11.96 -6.90 -12.97
CA ASN A 67 12.01 -6.36 -14.33
C ASN A 67 10.75 -5.57 -14.66
N ILE A 68 10.37 -4.62 -13.80
CA ILE A 68 9.16 -3.82 -14.01
C ILE A 68 9.27 -2.98 -15.31
N ASP A 69 10.49 -2.60 -15.71
CA ASP A 69 10.80 -1.94 -17.00
C ASP A 69 10.33 -2.76 -18.20
N ASN A 70 10.28 -4.08 -18.07
CA ASN A 70 9.71 -4.96 -19.08
C ASN A 70 8.25 -5.31 -18.80
N SER A 71 7.48 -4.37 -18.24
CA SER A 71 6.07 -4.58 -17.86
C SER A 71 5.89 -5.76 -16.90
N GLY A 72 6.87 -5.98 -16.03
CA GLY A 72 6.92 -7.08 -15.06
C GLY A 72 7.20 -8.47 -15.66
N ALA A 73 7.57 -8.57 -16.94
CA ALA A 73 7.94 -9.83 -17.56
C ALA A 73 9.29 -10.37 -17.07
N PHE A 74 9.38 -11.69 -16.91
CA PHE A 74 10.60 -12.36 -16.48
C PHE A 74 11.63 -12.43 -17.62
N CYS A 75 12.45 -11.39 -17.69
CA CYS A 75 13.68 -11.38 -18.47
C CYS A 75 14.79 -12.05 -17.68
N SER A 76 15.18 -13.24 -18.11
CA SER A 76 16.34 -14.00 -17.60
C SER A 76 16.13 -14.77 -16.27
N PRO A 77 16.69 -15.99 -16.16
CA PRO A 77 17.34 -16.75 -17.23
C PRO A 77 16.26 -17.55 -17.98
N SER A 78 16.05 -17.22 -19.25
CA SER A 78 15.64 -18.24 -20.21
C SER A 78 16.89 -19.06 -20.55
N VAL A 79 16.74 -20.34 -20.86
CA VAL A 79 17.85 -21.27 -21.18
C VAL A 79 18.68 -20.79 -22.39
N ASP A 80 18.14 -19.86 -23.19
CA ASP A 80 18.77 -19.27 -24.38
C ASP A 80 19.25 -17.81 -24.23
N GLY A 81 19.06 -17.18 -23.06
CA GLY A 81 19.41 -15.78 -22.81
C GLY A 81 18.58 -14.74 -23.57
N SER A 82 17.45 -15.13 -24.19
CA SER A 82 16.57 -14.21 -24.91
C SER A 82 15.44 -13.62 -24.03
N CYS A 83 15.35 -12.29 -24.02
CA CYS A 83 14.28 -11.53 -23.39
C CYS A 83 13.16 -11.30 -24.40
N ASN A 84 12.03 -11.94 -24.22
CA ASN A 84 10.94 -11.95 -25.19
C ASN A 84 9.65 -11.43 -24.54
N THR A 85 8.99 -10.52 -25.25
CA THR A 85 8.45 -9.25 -24.75
C THR A 85 6.99 -9.27 -24.33
N ALA A 86 6.47 -10.40 -23.86
CA ALA A 86 5.07 -10.39 -23.46
C ALA A 86 4.94 -10.03 -21.98
N GLY A 87 4.50 -8.79 -21.72
CA GLY A 87 4.27 -8.23 -20.38
C GLY A 87 3.23 -8.99 -19.55
N ILE A 88 2.98 -8.49 -18.33
CA ILE A 88 1.88 -8.98 -17.48
C ILE A 88 0.54 -8.79 -18.20
N THR A 89 -0.25 -9.85 -18.31
CA THR A 89 -1.58 -9.91 -18.91
C THR A 89 -2.57 -10.55 -17.95
N HIS A 90 -3.75 -9.94 -17.81
CA HIS A 90 -4.84 -10.50 -17.03
C HIS A 90 -5.48 -11.72 -17.74
N ARG A 91 -5.97 -12.70 -16.97
CA ARG A 91 -6.61 -13.93 -17.47
C ARG A 91 -8.07 -13.74 -17.93
N VAL A 92 -8.39 -12.64 -18.65
CA VAL A 92 -9.71 -12.19 -19.23
C VAL A 92 -10.46 -11.12 -18.40
N PRO A 93 -11.00 -10.02 -19.01
CA PRO A 93 -11.40 -8.81 -18.29
C PRO A 93 -12.84 -8.85 -17.74
N GLU A 94 -13.05 -8.17 -16.62
CA GLU A 94 -14.35 -7.55 -16.36
C GLU A 94 -14.66 -6.58 -17.51
N GLY A 95 -15.71 -6.83 -18.30
CA GLY A 95 -16.22 -5.86 -19.28
C GLY A 95 -16.14 -6.21 -20.77
N GLY A 96 -15.93 -7.47 -21.16
CA GLY A 96 -16.41 -7.96 -22.47
C GLY A 96 -15.54 -7.66 -23.71
N VAL A 97 -14.23 -7.41 -23.54
CA VAL A 97 -13.26 -7.55 -24.65
C VAL A 97 -12.52 -8.87 -24.43
N PRO A 98 -12.43 -9.79 -25.42
CA PRO A 98 -11.70 -11.03 -25.20
C PRO A 98 -10.24 -10.70 -24.87
N ALA A 99 -9.68 -11.28 -23.79
CA ALA A 99 -8.23 -11.25 -23.65
C ALA A 99 -7.61 -11.85 -24.91
N SER A 100 -6.45 -11.34 -25.28
CA SER A 100 -5.59 -11.86 -26.36
C SER A 100 -5.24 -13.36 -26.19
N CYS A 101 -5.58 -13.95 -25.04
CA CYS A 101 -5.60 -15.38 -24.80
C CYS A 101 -7.00 -15.94 -25.10
N GLN A 102 -7.24 -16.29 -26.37
CA GLN A 102 -8.39 -17.11 -26.73
C GLN A 102 -8.00 -18.59 -26.61
N PRO A 103 -8.87 -19.47 -26.08
CA PRO A 103 -8.63 -20.91 -26.11
C PRO A 103 -8.41 -21.38 -27.54
N TYR A 104 -7.60 -22.42 -27.72
CA TYR A 104 -7.40 -23.07 -29.02
C TYR A 104 -8.78 -23.41 -29.60
N VAL A 105 -9.06 -22.97 -30.83
CA VAL A 105 -10.25 -23.42 -31.56
C VAL A 105 -9.77 -24.54 -32.45
N ASP A 106 -10.18 -25.78 -32.17
CA ASP A 106 -9.88 -26.90 -33.05
C ASP A 106 -10.51 -26.60 -34.44
N PRO A 107 -9.68 -26.43 -35.48
CA PRO A 107 -10.17 -26.08 -36.81
C PRO A 107 -10.98 -27.20 -37.47
N ALA A 108 -10.94 -28.43 -36.94
CA ALA A 108 -11.70 -29.57 -37.44
C ALA A 108 -13.12 -29.67 -36.84
N THR A 109 -13.36 -29.13 -35.64
CA THR A 109 -14.64 -29.28 -34.93
C THR A 109 -15.43 -27.99 -34.80
N SER A 110 -14.84 -26.81 -35.08
CA SER A 110 -15.48 -25.48 -34.90
C SER A 110 -16.07 -25.25 -33.50
N THR A 111 -15.70 -26.10 -32.54
CA THR A 111 -15.95 -25.94 -31.12
C THR A 111 -14.67 -25.38 -30.49
N PRO A 112 -14.76 -24.36 -29.64
CA PRO A 112 -13.64 -23.98 -28.79
C PRO A 112 -13.14 -25.26 -28.07
N SER A 113 -11.84 -25.54 -28.12
CA SER A 113 -11.30 -26.65 -27.33
C SER A 113 -11.57 -26.38 -25.85
N ASP A 114 -11.86 -27.45 -25.13
CA ASP A 114 -12.57 -27.51 -23.84
C ASP A 114 -11.86 -26.87 -22.63
N ASP A 115 -10.81 -26.07 -22.83
CA ASP A 115 -9.84 -25.84 -21.77
C ASP A 115 -9.62 -24.34 -21.48
N TYR A 116 -10.25 -23.93 -20.37
CA TYR A 116 -9.96 -22.78 -19.49
C TYR A 116 -10.61 -21.42 -19.83
N VAL A 117 -11.58 -21.02 -19.00
CA VAL A 117 -12.19 -19.69 -19.00
C VAL A 117 -12.03 -19.06 -17.62
N SER A 118 -11.08 -18.14 -17.44
CA SER A 118 -10.96 -17.27 -16.26
C SER A 118 -10.54 -17.98 -14.96
N GLY A 119 -9.80 -17.29 -14.08
CA GLY A 119 -9.31 -17.84 -12.82
C GLY A 119 -8.68 -16.76 -11.94
N TYR A 120 -8.37 -17.07 -10.67
CA TYR A 120 -7.50 -16.21 -9.85
C TYR A 120 -6.10 -16.16 -10.49
N LEU A 121 -5.36 -15.06 -10.26
CA LEU A 121 -4.00 -14.77 -10.74
C LEU A 121 -3.88 -14.08 -12.10
N TYR A 122 -3.14 -12.97 -12.08
CA TYR A 122 -2.48 -12.35 -13.24
C TYR A 122 -1.39 -13.28 -13.77
N ALA A 123 -1.12 -13.19 -15.06
CA ALA A 123 -0.09 -13.96 -15.72
C ALA A 123 0.92 -13.09 -16.46
N VAL A 124 2.10 -13.61 -16.73
CA VAL A 124 2.98 -13.12 -17.81
C VAL A 124 2.94 -14.17 -18.90
N ARG A 125 2.98 -13.74 -20.17
CA ARG A 125 3.14 -14.66 -21.30
C ARG A 125 4.61 -15.02 -21.45
N PHE A 126 4.94 -16.30 -21.31
CA PHE A 126 6.23 -16.82 -21.78
C PHE A 126 6.13 -17.14 -23.28
N PRO A 127 7.20 -17.02 -24.06
CA PRO A 127 7.16 -17.39 -25.48
C PRO A 127 7.94 -18.67 -25.81
N ASN A 128 8.56 -19.31 -24.84
CA ASN A 128 9.05 -20.69 -24.93
C ASN A 128 9.22 -21.29 -23.53
N ASP A 129 8.33 -22.20 -23.13
CA ASP A 129 8.61 -23.05 -21.98
C ASP A 129 9.24 -24.34 -22.52
N THR A 130 10.54 -24.51 -22.32
CA THR A 130 11.23 -25.78 -22.62
C THR A 130 10.95 -26.86 -21.56
N PHE A 131 10.07 -26.55 -20.61
CA PHE A 131 9.63 -27.39 -19.49
C PHE A 131 8.64 -28.52 -19.86
N PHE A 132 8.55 -28.91 -21.14
CA PHE A 132 7.89 -30.18 -21.44
C PHE A 132 8.86 -31.34 -21.13
N PRO A 133 8.43 -32.37 -20.37
CA PRO A 133 9.27 -33.53 -20.10
C PRO A 133 9.80 -34.11 -21.42
N THR A 134 11.13 -34.17 -21.57
CA THR A 134 11.77 -34.85 -22.70
C THR A 134 11.56 -36.38 -22.68
N ASP A 135 10.84 -36.91 -21.68
CA ASP A 135 10.54 -38.34 -21.54
C ASP A 135 9.41 -38.83 -22.46
N GLY A 136 8.78 -37.92 -23.21
CA GLY A 136 7.76 -38.28 -24.21
C GLY A 136 6.45 -38.77 -23.60
N SER A 137 6.16 -38.51 -22.32
CA SER A 137 4.91 -38.94 -21.70
C SER A 137 3.65 -38.21 -22.21
N LEU A 138 3.80 -37.21 -23.07
CA LEU A 138 2.71 -36.53 -23.79
C LEU A 138 3.11 -36.23 -25.25
N ALA A 139 3.65 -37.22 -25.96
CA ALA A 139 4.16 -37.10 -27.33
C ALA A 139 3.10 -36.91 -28.44
N ASP A 140 1.96 -36.30 -28.15
CA ASP A 140 0.99 -35.89 -29.16
C ASP A 140 0.48 -34.49 -28.84
N ASP A 141 1.34 -33.50 -28.99
CA ASP A 141 0.92 -32.11 -28.88
C ASP A 141 1.45 -31.27 -30.05
N THR A 142 0.66 -31.28 -31.12
CA THR A 142 0.68 -30.25 -32.17
C THR A 142 -0.26 -29.08 -31.81
N VAL A 143 -0.68 -29.00 -30.54
CA VAL A 143 -1.52 -27.98 -29.92
C VAL A 143 -0.65 -27.25 -28.87
N ILE A 144 -1.08 -26.07 -28.41
CA ILE A 144 -0.32 -25.17 -27.52
C ILE A 144 0.79 -24.34 -28.20
N GLU A 145 0.44 -23.63 -29.28
CA GLU A 145 1.00 -22.29 -29.51
C GLU A 145 -0.07 -21.26 -29.10
N ASN A 146 0.21 -20.45 -28.06
CA ASN A 146 -0.20 -19.05 -27.87
C ASN A 146 -0.88 -18.60 -26.55
N CYS A 147 -0.95 -19.42 -25.49
CA CYS A 147 -1.45 -18.95 -24.17
C CYS A 147 -0.62 -19.47 -22.98
N TYR A 148 0.67 -19.12 -22.91
CA TYR A 148 1.54 -19.44 -21.77
C TYR A 148 1.31 -18.47 -20.60
N VAL A 149 0.07 -18.42 -20.11
CA VAL A 149 -0.43 -17.56 -19.04
C VAL A 149 -0.20 -18.31 -17.73
N ALA A 150 0.72 -17.84 -16.87
CA ALA A 150 1.06 -18.35 -15.53
C ALA A 150 0.16 -19.49 -15.02
N ASP A 151 0.54 -20.71 -15.40
CA ASP A 151 -0.14 -21.95 -14.99
C ASP A 151 -0.03 -22.15 -13.48
N ASP A 152 -0.89 -22.98 -12.90
CA ASP A 152 -0.76 -23.42 -11.50
C ASP A 152 0.62 -24.05 -11.19
N ASN A 153 1.36 -24.41 -12.23
CA ASN A 153 2.69 -25.01 -12.18
C ASN A 153 3.84 -24.02 -12.50
N ALA A 154 3.55 -22.75 -12.77
CA ALA A 154 4.58 -21.75 -13.07
C ALA A 154 5.35 -21.35 -11.79
N PHE A 155 6.36 -22.14 -11.45
CA PHE A 155 7.00 -22.09 -10.13
C PHE A 155 7.60 -20.72 -9.76
N ARG A 156 8.14 -19.96 -10.72
CA ARG A 156 8.72 -18.62 -10.47
C ARG A 156 7.68 -17.63 -9.94
N PHE A 157 6.43 -17.73 -10.36
CA PHE A 157 5.34 -16.92 -9.82
C PHE A 157 4.93 -17.35 -8.42
N ARG A 158 5.11 -18.64 -8.13
CA ARG A 158 4.72 -19.30 -6.89
C ARG A 158 5.88 -19.43 -5.90
N ASN A 159 6.91 -18.62 -6.07
CA ASN A 159 8.11 -18.59 -5.25
C ASN A 159 8.35 -17.17 -4.76
N SER A 160 8.42 -16.98 -3.44
CA SER A 160 8.55 -15.67 -2.80
C SER A 160 9.87 -14.95 -3.08
N LYS A 161 10.93 -15.64 -3.55
CA LYS A 161 12.19 -14.99 -3.93
C LYS A 161 12.10 -14.30 -5.29
N PHE A 162 11.33 -14.88 -6.22
CA PHE A 162 11.14 -14.33 -7.57
C PHE A 162 9.91 -13.43 -7.69
N ASN A 163 8.84 -13.76 -6.95
CA ASN A 163 7.64 -12.95 -6.80
C ASN A 163 7.43 -12.66 -5.31
N PRO A 164 7.98 -11.56 -4.75
CA PRO A 164 7.89 -11.27 -3.31
C PRO A 164 6.48 -11.00 -2.79
N LEU A 165 5.54 -10.78 -3.70
CA LEU A 165 4.12 -10.69 -3.40
C LEU A 165 3.50 -12.08 -3.15
N TYR A 166 4.09 -13.15 -3.69
CA TYR A 166 3.61 -14.51 -3.46
C TYR A 166 3.85 -14.96 -2.01
N PHE A 167 3.13 -16.00 -1.62
CA PHE A 167 3.23 -16.59 -0.29
C PHE A 167 4.67 -16.97 0.08
N ASP A 168 5.13 -16.43 1.21
CA ASP A 168 6.37 -16.83 1.88
C ASP A 168 6.01 -17.55 3.19
N PRO A 169 6.31 -18.86 3.33
CA PRO A 169 6.01 -19.59 4.55
C PRO A 169 6.77 -19.06 5.79
N ASN A 170 7.82 -18.25 5.59
CA ASN A 170 8.58 -17.63 6.69
C ASN A 170 7.99 -16.30 7.17
N LYS A 171 6.99 -15.75 6.47
CA LYS A 171 6.27 -14.53 6.87
C LYS A 171 4.94 -14.91 7.51
N THR A 172 4.47 -14.10 8.47
CA THR A 172 3.13 -14.25 9.05
C THR A 172 2.18 -13.26 8.40
N TYR A 173 1.07 -13.75 7.86
CA TYR A 173 0.03 -12.94 7.23
C TYR A 173 -1.17 -12.83 8.17
N MET A 174 -1.45 -11.60 8.64
CA MET A 174 -2.55 -11.32 9.56
C MET A 174 -3.76 -10.77 8.79
N PRO A 175 -5.01 -11.06 9.20
CA PRO A 175 -6.18 -10.41 8.62
C PRO A 175 -6.07 -8.89 8.67
N TRP A 176 -6.66 -8.19 7.69
CA TRP A 176 -6.72 -6.72 7.68
C TRP A 176 -7.29 -6.16 8.99
N ALA A 177 -6.91 -4.95 9.37
CA ALA A 177 -7.51 -4.30 10.53
C ALA A 177 -8.79 -3.54 10.11
N GLY A 178 -9.94 -4.04 10.51
CA GLY A 178 -11.21 -3.40 10.17
C GLY A 178 -12.37 -4.38 10.15
N VAL A 179 -13.35 -4.05 9.32
CA VAL A 179 -14.57 -4.85 9.12
C VAL A 179 -14.92 -4.88 7.64
N ASP A 180 -15.62 -5.92 7.22
CA ASP A 180 -16.15 -6.05 5.87
C ASP A 180 -17.33 -5.07 5.61
N PHE A 181 -17.88 -5.12 4.39
CA PHE A 181 -19.03 -4.31 3.97
C PHE A 181 -20.26 -4.49 4.89
N ASN A 182 -20.42 -5.66 5.52
CA ASN A 182 -21.50 -5.96 6.46
C ASN A 182 -21.18 -5.57 7.91
N GLY A 183 -19.97 -5.08 8.19
CA GLY A 183 -19.51 -4.71 9.52
C GLY A 183 -18.99 -5.89 10.36
N VAL A 184 -18.66 -7.02 9.73
CA VAL A 184 -18.04 -8.17 10.38
C VAL A 184 -16.53 -7.96 10.45
N PRO A 185 -15.89 -8.06 11.64
CA PRO A 185 -14.44 -7.96 11.75
C PRO A 185 -13.70 -8.99 10.90
N TYR A 186 -12.61 -8.57 10.28
CA TYR A 186 -11.72 -9.49 9.58
C TYR A 186 -11.08 -10.47 10.56
N ILE A 187 -11.11 -11.74 10.18
CA ILE A 187 -10.59 -12.87 10.95
C ILE A 187 -9.79 -13.79 10.04
N ASP A 188 -9.13 -14.78 10.64
CA ASP A 188 -8.44 -15.85 9.92
C ASP A 188 -9.36 -16.46 8.85
N ALA A 189 -8.84 -16.54 7.61
CA ALA A 189 -9.60 -17.02 6.46
C ALA A 189 -9.77 -18.54 6.51
N ASP A 190 -10.95 -19.04 6.12
CA ASP A 190 -11.20 -20.48 6.03
C ASP A 190 -10.49 -21.07 4.81
N ILE A 191 -9.50 -21.94 5.04
CA ILE A 191 -8.72 -22.59 3.97
C ILE A 191 -9.60 -23.36 2.96
N THR A 192 -10.77 -23.86 3.37
CA THR A 192 -11.69 -24.59 2.51
C THR A 192 -12.76 -23.72 1.86
N ASN A 193 -12.85 -22.44 2.26
CA ASN A 193 -13.84 -21.49 1.81
C ASN A 193 -13.28 -20.06 1.86
N ALA A 194 -12.12 -19.84 1.25
CA ALA A 194 -11.41 -18.58 1.29
C ALA A 194 -12.09 -17.57 0.34
N PRO A 195 -12.44 -16.36 0.81
CA PRO A 195 -13.05 -15.35 -0.04
C PRO A 195 -12.05 -14.77 -1.03
N ASP A 196 -12.54 -14.39 -2.20
CA ASP A 196 -11.79 -13.65 -3.21
C ASP A 196 -11.55 -12.21 -2.82
N ASN A 197 -12.58 -11.52 -2.39
CA ASN A 197 -12.49 -10.16 -1.91
C ASN A 197 -12.84 -10.15 -0.42
N PRO A 198 -11.92 -9.73 0.46
CA PRO A 198 -12.20 -9.70 1.89
C PRO A 198 -13.32 -8.70 2.25
N TYR A 199 -13.43 -7.56 1.55
CA TYR A 199 -14.40 -6.51 1.89
C TYR A 199 -15.82 -6.82 1.42
N ASN A 200 -15.98 -7.32 0.20
CA ASN A 200 -17.29 -7.70 -0.36
C ASN A 200 -17.18 -9.02 -1.14
N PRO A 201 -17.09 -10.16 -0.44
CA PRO A 201 -16.83 -11.45 -1.08
C PRO A 201 -17.97 -11.85 -2.01
N GLN A 202 -17.63 -12.13 -3.28
CA GLN A 202 -18.58 -12.65 -4.27
C GLN A 202 -18.33 -14.12 -4.59
N HIS A 203 -17.08 -14.55 -4.45
CA HIS A 203 -16.66 -15.92 -4.73
C HIS A 203 -15.80 -16.47 -3.61
N PHE A 204 -15.88 -17.79 -3.44
CA PHE A 204 -15.11 -18.52 -2.44
C PHE A 204 -14.41 -19.70 -3.09
N ILE A 205 -13.25 -20.06 -2.55
CA ILE A 205 -12.42 -21.14 -3.09
C ILE A 205 -11.87 -22.05 -1.98
N ASN A 206 -11.85 -23.35 -2.24
CA ASN A 206 -11.16 -24.32 -1.39
C ASN A 206 -9.70 -24.42 -1.82
N LEU A 207 -8.80 -23.80 -1.06
CA LEU A 207 -7.38 -23.67 -1.43
C LEU A 207 -6.61 -25.01 -1.37
N THR A 208 -7.16 -26.05 -0.74
CA THR A 208 -6.55 -27.38 -0.64
C THR A 208 -6.97 -28.36 -1.73
N ASN A 209 -8.01 -28.03 -2.50
CA ASN A 209 -8.60 -28.94 -3.49
C ASN A 209 -8.90 -28.26 -4.82
N GLN A 210 -9.07 -26.94 -4.85
CA GLN A 210 -9.38 -26.20 -6.06
C GLN A 210 -8.17 -25.43 -6.54
N ASN A 211 -8.06 -25.37 -7.85
CA ASN A 211 -7.02 -24.65 -8.57
C ASN A 211 -7.48 -23.22 -8.89
N ALA A 212 -6.56 -22.37 -9.34
CA ALA A 212 -6.88 -20.98 -9.60
C ALA A 212 -7.82 -20.82 -10.82
N GLY A 213 -7.74 -21.72 -11.79
CA GLY A 213 -8.55 -21.71 -13.02
C GLY A 213 -9.99 -22.20 -12.87
N LEU A 214 -10.82 -21.78 -13.83
CA LEU A 214 -12.14 -22.36 -14.10
C LEU A 214 -12.12 -23.13 -15.43
N ASP A 215 -13.03 -24.08 -15.55
CA ASP A 215 -13.36 -24.75 -16.81
C ASP A 215 -14.14 -23.83 -17.76
N VAL A 216 -14.41 -24.29 -18.99
CA VAL A 216 -15.19 -23.54 -20.01
C VAL A 216 -16.64 -23.25 -19.61
N SER A 217 -17.16 -23.98 -18.64
CA SER A 217 -18.50 -23.76 -18.06
C SER A 217 -18.46 -22.79 -16.87
N GLY A 218 -17.28 -22.26 -16.52
CA GLY A 218 -17.07 -21.35 -15.40
C GLY A 218 -17.02 -22.05 -14.03
N ASN A 219 -16.85 -23.37 -13.98
CA ASN A 219 -16.72 -24.10 -12.71
C ASN A 219 -15.26 -24.17 -12.26
N ARG A 220 -15.04 -24.17 -10.94
CA ARG A 220 -13.70 -24.34 -10.34
C ARG A 220 -13.13 -25.71 -10.66
N ILE A 221 -11.90 -25.71 -11.19
CA ILE A 221 -11.15 -26.95 -11.42
C ILE A 221 -10.76 -27.53 -10.07
N SER A 222 -11.14 -28.79 -9.83
CA SER A 222 -10.77 -29.53 -8.63
C SER A 222 -9.59 -30.47 -8.94
N GLY A 223 -8.63 -30.57 -8.04
CA GLY A 223 -7.35 -31.26 -8.25
C GLY A 223 -6.45 -31.19 -7.01
N ALA A 224 -5.15 -30.95 -7.22
CA ALA A 224 -4.14 -30.94 -6.15
C ALA A 224 -4.20 -29.69 -5.23
N GLY A 225 -4.97 -28.66 -5.62
CA GLY A 225 -5.07 -27.40 -4.90
C GLY A 225 -3.90 -26.45 -5.17
N PHE A 226 -3.76 -25.44 -4.33
CA PHE A 226 -2.67 -24.48 -4.43
C PHE A 226 -1.33 -25.07 -3.95
N LYS A 227 -0.24 -24.44 -4.39
CA LYS A 227 1.13 -24.85 -4.11
C LYS A 227 2.06 -23.65 -4.07
N TYR A 228 3.17 -23.75 -3.34
CA TYR A 228 4.29 -22.83 -3.42
C TYR A 228 5.57 -23.61 -3.72
N TYR A 229 6.60 -22.90 -4.17
CA TYR A 229 7.89 -23.49 -4.49
C TYR A 229 9.01 -22.85 -3.67
N ASP A 230 9.90 -23.68 -3.16
CA ASP A 230 11.22 -23.24 -2.69
C ASP A 230 12.23 -23.31 -3.82
N TRP A 231 13.23 -22.42 -3.79
CA TRP A 231 14.37 -22.46 -4.71
C TRP A 231 15.67 -22.48 -3.91
N ASN A 232 16.51 -23.46 -4.24
CA ASN A 232 17.86 -23.60 -3.71
C ASN A 232 18.87 -23.58 -4.85
N ASP A 233 19.60 -22.48 -4.97
CA ASP A 233 20.69 -22.29 -5.94
C ASP A 233 21.85 -23.25 -5.61
N ALA A 234 21.83 -24.42 -6.24
CA ALA A 234 22.72 -25.53 -5.91
C ALA A 234 24.15 -25.27 -6.36
N ASN A 235 24.34 -24.44 -7.38
CA ASN A 235 25.65 -24.10 -7.93
C ASN A 235 26.09 -22.65 -7.61
N SER A 236 25.26 -21.89 -6.89
CA SER A 236 25.53 -20.53 -6.43
C SER A 236 25.80 -19.53 -7.57
N ASN A 237 25.20 -19.75 -8.74
CA ASN A 237 25.38 -18.89 -9.91
C ASN A 237 24.36 -17.73 -9.96
N GLY A 238 23.39 -17.69 -9.03
CA GLY A 238 22.32 -16.70 -9.00
C GLY A 238 21.30 -16.86 -10.14
N ILE A 239 21.31 -18.00 -10.82
CA ILE A 239 20.52 -18.36 -11.99
C ILE A 239 19.73 -19.60 -11.61
N PHE A 240 18.47 -19.65 -12.03
CA PHE A 240 17.68 -20.86 -11.85
C PHE A 240 18.13 -21.96 -12.82
N ASP A 241 18.40 -23.14 -12.27
CA ASP A 241 18.61 -24.38 -13.03
C ASP A 241 17.51 -25.43 -12.76
N ASP A 242 17.18 -26.23 -13.77
CA ASP A 242 16.17 -27.27 -13.64
C ASP A 242 16.53 -28.28 -12.55
N GLY A 243 15.60 -28.54 -11.63
CA GLY A 243 15.77 -29.43 -10.49
C GLY A 243 16.16 -28.71 -9.19
N GLU A 244 16.33 -27.39 -9.22
CA GLU A 244 16.57 -26.56 -8.03
C GLU A 244 15.30 -26.13 -7.28
N GLN A 245 14.13 -26.43 -7.85
CA GLN A 245 12.82 -26.15 -7.28
C GLN A 245 12.30 -27.32 -6.44
N THR A 246 11.70 -27.01 -5.29
CA THR A 246 10.93 -27.98 -4.50
C THR A 246 9.47 -27.56 -4.47
N GLU A 247 8.58 -28.44 -4.93
CA GLU A 247 7.13 -28.20 -4.89
C GLU A 247 6.54 -28.53 -3.52
N ASN A 248 5.73 -27.62 -2.97
CA ASN A 248 5.02 -27.81 -1.72
C ASN A 248 3.52 -27.60 -1.94
N LEU A 249 2.73 -28.69 -1.94
CA LEU A 249 1.27 -28.62 -1.97
C LEU A 249 0.73 -28.08 -0.64
N ILE A 250 -0.19 -27.11 -0.69
CA ILE A 250 -0.82 -26.52 0.50
C ILE A 250 -1.63 -27.58 1.26
N SER A 251 -2.29 -28.49 0.56
CA SER A 251 -3.03 -29.62 1.14
C SER A 251 -2.17 -30.57 1.98
N ALA A 252 -0.85 -30.61 1.73
CA ALA A 252 0.10 -31.45 2.46
C ALA A 252 0.82 -30.73 3.60
N GLN A 253 0.65 -29.41 3.76
CA GLN A 253 1.30 -28.63 4.82
C GLN A 253 0.61 -28.79 6.17
N ASP A 254 1.29 -28.37 7.24
CA ASP A 254 0.68 -28.31 8.57
C ASP A 254 -0.42 -27.24 8.66
N ALA A 255 -1.24 -27.34 9.71
CA ALA A 255 -2.38 -26.44 9.90
C ALA A 255 -1.99 -24.96 10.03
N VAL A 256 -0.79 -24.66 10.55
CA VAL A 256 -0.29 -23.29 10.70
C VAL A 256 0.03 -22.70 9.33
N THR A 257 0.74 -23.44 8.50
CA THR A 257 1.10 -23.04 7.13
C THR A 257 -0.14 -22.92 6.25
N GLN A 258 -1.10 -23.85 6.39
CA GLN A 258 -2.40 -23.75 5.71
C GLN A 258 -3.15 -22.48 6.12
N GLN A 259 -3.27 -22.19 7.41
CA GLN A 259 -3.93 -20.95 7.87
C GLN A 259 -3.23 -19.70 7.35
N ASN A 260 -1.90 -19.70 7.39
CA ASN A 260 -1.09 -18.58 6.91
C ASN A 260 -1.25 -18.38 5.39
N PHE A 261 -1.33 -19.46 4.61
CA PHE A 261 -1.61 -19.40 3.17
C PHE A 261 -3.02 -18.86 2.88
N ALA A 262 -4.03 -19.29 3.65
CA ALA A 262 -5.39 -18.77 3.52
C ALA A 262 -5.43 -17.26 3.78
N ASN A 263 -4.72 -16.79 4.82
CA ASN A 263 -4.62 -15.37 5.13
C ASN A 263 -3.87 -14.60 4.03
N TRP A 264 -2.75 -15.11 3.52
CA TRP A 264 -2.06 -14.51 2.38
C TRP A 264 -2.99 -14.38 1.16
N PHE A 265 -3.66 -15.47 0.80
CA PHE A 265 -4.55 -15.50 -0.36
C PHE A 265 -5.65 -14.45 -0.25
N THR A 266 -6.33 -14.39 0.90
CA THR A 266 -7.45 -13.48 1.10
C THR A 266 -7.01 -12.02 1.26
N TYR A 267 -5.89 -11.75 1.94
CA TYR A 267 -5.55 -10.39 2.41
C TYR A 267 -4.29 -9.78 1.77
N TYR A 268 -3.47 -10.52 1.02
CA TYR A 268 -2.15 -10.01 0.56
C TYR A 268 -1.79 -10.39 -0.88
N ARG A 269 -2.58 -11.22 -1.58
CA ARG A 269 -2.18 -11.75 -2.89
C ARG A 269 -2.02 -10.70 -4.00
N LYS A 270 -2.58 -9.49 -3.83
CA LYS A 270 -2.52 -8.36 -4.78
C LYS A 270 -1.72 -7.20 -4.18
N ARG A 271 -1.11 -6.36 -5.02
CA ARG A 271 -0.42 -5.12 -4.55
C ARG A 271 -1.40 -4.19 -3.82
N GLU A 272 -2.61 -4.02 -4.34
CA GLU A 272 -3.72 -3.30 -3.70
C GLU A 272 -4.05 -3.90 -2.32
N TYR A 273 -3.99 -5.21 -2.19
CA TYR A 273 -4.34 -5.88 -0.94
C TYR A 273 -3.26 -5.67 0.13
N VAL A 274 -1.99 -5.67 -0.28
CA VAL A 274 -0.87 -5.24 0.58
C VAL A 274 -1.03 -3.76 0.98
N ALA A 275 -1.37 -2.87 0.04
CA ALA A 275 -1.64 -1.46 0.32
C ALA A 275 -2.75 -1.27 1.36
N LYS A 276 -3.88 -1.97 1.16
CA LYS A 276 -5.03 -1.97 2.08
C LYS A 276 -4.65 -2.54 3.45
N ALA A 277 -3.91 -3.65 3.51
CA ALA A 277 -3.45 -4.23 4.76
C ALA A 277 -2.62 -3.22 5.57
N LEU A 278 -1.55 -2.70 4.98
CA LEU A 278 -0.61 -1.80 5.65
C LEU A 278 -1.30 -0.51 6.10
N THR A 279 -2.10 0.08 5.23
CA THR A 279 -2.86 1.30 5.53
C THR A 279 -3.89 1.05 6.63
N SER A 280 -4.59 -0.08 6.59
CA SER A 280 -5.61 -0.42 7.59
C SER A 280 -5.02 -0.60 8.97
N HIS A 281 -3.88 -1.27 9.10
CA HIS A 281 -3.19 -1.43 10.38
C HIS A 281 -2.70 -0.08 10.92
N ALA A 282 -2.09 0.75 10.07
CA ALA A 282 -1.65 2.08 10.46
C ALA A 282 -2.82 2.97 10.95
N VAL A 283 -3.95 2.95 10.23
CA VAL A 283 -5.16 3.69 10.61
C VAL A 283 -5.79 3.14 11.89
N ALA A 284 -5.85 1.82 12.04
CA ALA A 284 -6.41 1.17 13.21
C ALA A 284 -5.63 1.53 14.48
N ASP A 285 -4.30 1.48 14.42
CA ASP A 285 -3.40 1.81 15.54
C ASP A 285 -3.32 3.31 15.81
N SER A 286 -3.59 4.16 14.80
CA SER A 286 -3.58 5.60 14.98
C SER A 286 -4.67 6.07 15.96
N SER A 287 -4.25 6.91 16.90
CA SER A 287 -5.13 7.60 17.86
C SER A 287 -4.83 9.10 17.77
N PHE A 288 -5.86 9.95 17.81
CA PHE A 288 -5.71 11.41 17.85
C PHE A 288 -5.13 12.11 16.60
N SER A 289 -5.37 11.58 15.41
CA SER A 289 -5.08 12.26 14.13
C SER A 289 -6.35 12.65 13.37
N ARG A 290 -6.24 13.65 12.49
CA ARG A 290 -7.24 13.93 11.47
C ARG A 290 -6.78 13.28 10.19
N VAL A 291 -7.61 12.41 9.61
CA VAL A 291 -7.20 11.63 8.44
C VAL A 291 -8.21 11.84 7.32
N GLY A 292 -7.70 12.09 6.11
CA GLY A 292 -8.44 12.08 4.86
C GLY A 292 -7.91 10.99 3.92
N TYR A 293 -8.70 10.65 2.92
CA TYR A 293 -8.38 9.61 1.95
C TYR A 293 -8.93 9.96 0.56
N ALA A 294 -8.16 9.65 -0.47
CA ALA A 294 -8.62 9.61 -1.85
C ALA A 294 -7.74 8.65 -2.66
N THR A 295 -8.15 8.39 -3.91
CA THR A 295 -7.35 7.64 -4.87
C THR A 295 -6.82 8.52 -6.00
N THR A 296 -5.76 8.06 -6.68
CA THR A 296 -5.10 8.83 -7.76
C THR A 296 -6.03 9.10 -8.94
N ASN A 297 -6.94 8.17 -9.27
CA ASN A 297 -7.91 8.33 -10.35
C ASN A 297 -9.18 9.12 -9.97
N GLN A 298 -9.32 9.60 -8.73
CA GLN A 298 -10.45 10.45 -8.29
C GLN A 298 -11.83 9.84 -8.58
N ASN A 299 -11.98 8.55 -8.24
CA ASN A 299 -13.24 7.85 -8.49
C ASN A 299 -14.40 8.58 -7.83
N THR A 300 -15.45 8.86 -8.62
CA THR A 300 -16.62 9.61 -8.12
C THR A 300 -17.28 8.86 -6.98
N GLY A 301 -17.44 9.53 -5.84
CA GLY A 301 -18.07 8.95 -4.65
C GLY A 301 -17.14 8.07 -3.80
N LEU A 302 -15.83 8.06 -4.12
CA LEU A 302 -14.79 7.43 -3.31
C LEU A 302 -13.89 8.51 -2.69
N GLY A 303 -13.74 8.49 -1.38
CA GLY A 303 -12.88 9.41 -0.65
C GLY A 303 -13.52 10.02 0.60
N LEU A 304 -12.67 10.49 1.50
CA LEU A 304 -13.06 11.13 2.75
C LEU A 304 -12.22 12.38 3.00
N GLY A 305 -12.87 13.52 3.19
CA GLY A 305 -12.21 14.74 3.63
C GLY A 305 -11.58 14.59 5.02
N VAL A 306 -10.54 15.37 5.30
CA VAL A 306 -9.76 15.26 6.55
C VAL A 306 -10.63 15.52 7.78
N THR A 307 -10.83 14.44 8.55
CA THR A 307 -11.71 14.45 9.71
C THR A 307 -11.06 13.78 10.91
N LEU A 308 -11.46 14.20 12.12
CA LEU A 308 -10.92 13.65 13.36
C LEU A 308 -11.36 12.19 13.52
N GLN A 309 -10.38 11.31 13.72
CA GLN A 309 -10.63 9.88 13.80
C GLN A 309 -11.09 9.47 15.21
N ASN A 310 -12.18 8.71 15.29
CA ASN A 310 -12.62 8.08 16.54
C ASN A 310 -11.83 6.78 16.80
N LEU A 311 -11.83 6.30 18.05
CA LEU A 311 -11.01 5.15 18.44
C LEU A 311 -11.43 3.85 17.73
N SER A 312 -12.73 3.62 17.56
CA SER A 312 -13.28 2.38 17.02
C SER A 312 -13.21 2.33 15.50
N PHE A 313 -12.60 1.26 14.94
CA PHE A 313 -12.60 0.99 13.50
C PHE A 313 -13.97 0.58 12.93
N SER A 314 -14.94 0.22 13.79
CA SER A 314 -16.24 -0.30 13.35
C SER A 314 -17.35 0.76 13.33
N THR A 315 -17.08 1.99 13.78
CA THR A 315 -18.06 3.09 13.81
C THR A 315 -17.42 4.43 13.44
N GLY A 316 -18.25 5.44 13.15
CA GLY A 316 -17.81 6.83 12.97
C GLY A 316 -16.88 7.06 11.78
N ASN A 317 -16.07 8.10 11.88
CA ASN A 317 -15.16 8.53 10.81
C ASN A 317 -14.09 7.49 10.47
N LYS A 318 -13.60 6.74 11.47
CA LYS A 318 -12.60 5.69 11.24
C LYS A 318 -13.18 4.53 10.45
N ARG A 319 -14.44 4.17 10.70
CA ARG A 319 -15.16 3.20 9.87
C ARG A 319 -15.32 3.70 8.44
N THR A 320 -15.80 4.94 8.26
CA THR A 320 -15.96 5.52 6.92
C THR A 320 -14.64 5.52 6.16
N LEU A 321 -13.54 5.96 6.79
CA LEU A 321 -12.21 5.94 6.19
C LEU A 321 -11.79 4.55 5.71
N LEU A 322 -12.01 3.53 6.54
CA LEU A 322 -11.68 2.15 6.20
C LEU A 322 -12.62 1.58 5.12
N ASP A 323 -13.90 1.94 5.12
CA ASP A 323 -14.83 1.54 4.05
C ASP A 323 -14.42 2.14 2.69
N GLU A 324 -14.02 3.42 2.65
CA GLU A 324 -13.47 4.06 1.44
C GLU A 324 -12.20 3.32 0.98
N LEU A 325 -11.27 3.05 1.91
CA LEU A 325 -10.05 2.30 1.62
C LEU A 325 -10.38 0.91 1.03
N PHE A 326 -11.23 0.13 1.67
CA PHE A 326 -11.49 -1.26 1.29
C PHE A 326 -12.38 -1.41 0.05
N SER A 327 -13.25 -0.43 -0.22
CA SER A 327 -14.11 -0.39 -1.40
C SER A 327 -13.41 0.09 -2.67
N SER A 328 -12.25 0.76 -2.55
CA SER A 328 -11.41 1.11 -3.71
C SER A 328 -11.10 -0.12 -4.57
N ASN A 329 -11.07 0.05 -5.89
CA ASN A 329 -10.65 -1.00 -6.82
C ASN A 329 -9.70 -0.41 -7.85
N SER A 330 -8.69 -1.21 -8.18
CA SER A 330 -7.59 -0.83 -9.06
C SER A 330 -7.95 -0.96 -10.54
N SER A 331 -7.95 0.16 -11.26
CA SER A 331 -8.20 0.25 -12.70
C SER A 331 -7.61 1.53 -13.31
N GLY A 332 -7.34 1.53 -14.62
CA GLY A 332 -6.81 2.71 -15.30
C GLY A 332 -5.31 2.92 -15.12
N ASP A 333 -4.85 4.16 -15.34
CA ASP A 333 -3.44 4.56 -15.23
C ASP A 333 -3.15 5.19 -13.86
N THR A 334 -1.88 5.24 -13.47
CA THR A 334 -1.44 5.97 -12.27
C THR A 334 -1.32 7.47 -12.58
N ASN A 335 -2.22 8.28 -12.01
CA ASN A 335 -2.28 9.74 -12.21
C ASN A 335 -1.73 10.54 -11.00
N LEU A 336 -0.57 10.12 -10.49
CA LEU A 336 -0.05 10.55 -9.19
C LEU A 336 0.26 12.05 -9.10
N ARG A 337 0.85 12.68 -10.13
CA ARG A 337 1.21 14.10 -10.10
C ARG A 337 -0.01 15.02 -10.06
N ASP A 338 -0.99 14.77 -10.93
CA ASP A 338 -2.26 15.52 -10.94
C ASP A 338 -3.05 15.32 -9.65
N ALA A 339 -3.11 14.09 -9.14
CA ALA A 339 -3.77 13.81 -7.88
C ALA A 339 -3.08 14.52 -6.71
N TYR A 340 -1.75 14.56 -6.68
CA TYR A 340 -1.04 15.27 -5.62
C TYR A 340 -1.24 16.79 -5.70
N GLU A 341 -1.19 17.38 -6.88
CA GLU A 341 -1.55 18.79 -7.09
C GLU A 341 -2.95 19.11 -6.54
N LYS A 342 -3.91 18.21 -6.76
CA LYS A 342 -5.28 18.37 -6.26
C LYS A 342 -5.39 18.20 -4.74
N VAL A 343 -4.55 17.36 -4.13
CA VAL A 343 -4.41 17.30 -2.66
C VAL A 343 -3.81 18.60 -2.13
N GLY A 344 -2.79 19.13 -2.77
CA GLY A 344 -2.21 20.43 -2.39
C GLY A 344 -3.24 21.57 -2.45
N LYS A 345 -4.06 21.61 -3.49
CA LYS A 345 -5.21 22.54 -3.58
C LYS A 345 -6.24 22.34 -2.47
N TYR A 346 -6.52 21.10 -2.07
CA TYR A 346 -7.39 20.80 -0.95
C TYR A 346 -6.86 21.42 0.35
N PHE A 347 -5.56 21.26 0.60
CA PHE A 347 -4.90 21.84 1.78
C PHE A 347 -4.71 23.35 1.72
N ASN A 348 -4.63 23.93 0.52
CA ASN A 348 -4.66 25.37 0.29
C ASN A 348 -6.10 25.93 0.27
N CYS A 349 -7.12 25.07 0.45
CA CYS A 349 -8.53 25.43 0.51
C CYS A 349 -9.02 26.17 -0.75
N VAL A 350 -8.52 25.78 -1.93
CA VAL A 350 -8.90 26.36 -3.23
C VAL A 350 -9.68 25.38 -4.11
N SER A 351 -10.44 25.90 -5.07
CA SER A 351 -11.24 25.09 -6.00
C SER A 351 -10.39 24.22 -6.93
N GLY A 352 -10.99 23.17 -7.49
CA GLY A 352 -10.28 22.21 -8.34
C GLY A 352 -9.36 21.29 -7.56
N ASP A 353 -9.69 21.07 -6.29
CA ASP A 353 -9.04 20.14 -5.38
C ASP A 353 -9.48 18.68 -5.62
N ILE A 354 -8.94 17.77 -4.82
CA ILE A 354 -9.17 16.32 -4.95
C ILE A 354 -10.65 15.92 -4.73
N PHE A 355 -11.45 16.79 -4.11
CA PHE A 355 -12.88 16.60 -3.89
C PHE A 355 -13.75 17.46 -4.81
N ASN A 356 -13.14 18.09 -5.83
CA ASN A 356 -13.79 18.99 -6.78
C ASN A 356 -14.59 20.12 -6.12
N SER A 357 -14.04 20.73 -5.07
CA SER A 357 -14.66 21.87 -4.39
C SER A 357 -15.01 22.99 -5.38
N ALA A 358 -16.25 23.48 -5.27
CA ALA A 358 -16.83 24.47 -6.21
C ALA A 358 -16.26 25.89 -6.08
N GLY A 359 -15.46 26.17 -5.05
CA GLY A 359 -14.91 27.50 -4.78
C GLY A 359 -13.81 27.47 -3.73
N THR A 360 -13.13 28.60 -3.55
CA THR A 360 -12.16 28.79 -2.48
C THR A 360 -12.87 28.92 -1.12
N SER A 361 -12.23 28.44 -0.07
CA SER A 361 -12.73 28.49 1.30
C SER A 361 -11.62 28.96 2.26
N SER A 362 -11.97 29.19 3.52
CA SER A 362 -11.04 29.72 4.53
C SER A 362 -10.86 28.74 5.68
N PRO A 363 -9.72 28.80 6.41
CA PRO A 363 -9.51 28.01 7.62
C PRO A 363 -10.72 27.98 8.57
N GLY A 364 -11.08 26.79 9.03
CA GLY A 364 -12.25 26.55 9.88
C GLY A 364 -13.57 26.37 9.13
N SER A 365 -13.58 26.52 7.81
CA SER A 365 -14.74 26.17 6.97
C SER A 365 -14.86 24.65 6.79
N ALA A 366 -16.08 24.15 6.56
CA ALA A 366 -16.31 22.72 6.35
C ALA A 366 -15.54 22.11 5.15
N ASN A 367 -15.24 22.92 4.14
CA ASN A 367 -14.53 22.51 2.92
C ASN A 367 -13.01 22.75 2.99
N CYS A 368 -12.48 23.16 4.15
CA CYS A 368 -11.08 23.45 4.36
C CYS A 368 -10.54 22.53 5.45
N PRO A 369 -9.48 21.73 5.20
CA PRO A 369 -8.91 20.85 6.22
C PRO A 369 -8.25 21.66 7.36
N ALA A 370 -7.74 22.86 7.08
CA ALA A 370 -7.13 23.74 8.07
C ALA A 370 -8.16 24.20 9.13
N LEU A 371 -7.80 24.11 10.40
CA LEU A 371 -8.60 24.68 11.50
C LEU A 371 -8.56 26.21 11.48
N ALA A 372 -9.58 26.86 12.05
CA ALA A 372 -9.50 28.29 12.34
C ALA A 372 -8.38 28.59 13.37
N ALA A 373 -7.94 29.84 13.41
CA ALA A 373 -7.06 30.34 14.46
C ALA A 373 -7.64 30.06 15.88
N PRO A 374 -6.80 29.71 16.87
CA PRO A 374 -5.34 29.54 16.76
C PRO A 374 -4.93 28.13 16.31
N GLY A 375 -5.86 27.18 16.16
CA GLY A 375 -5.52 25.78 15.88
C GLY A 375 -4.78 25.60 14.56
N GLY A 376 -5.24 26.26 13.49
CA GLY A 376 -4.62 26.15 12.17
C GLY A 376 -3.18 26.68 12.09
N GLU A 377 -2.82 27.61 12.98
CA GLU A 377 -1.48 28.25 12.99
C GLU A 377 -0.37 27.24 13.30
N CYS A 378 -0.66 26.22 14.10
CA CYS A 378 0.29 25.16 14.49
C CYS A 378 0.04 23.82 13.79
N GLN A 379 -0.91 23.76 12.85
CA GLN A 379 -1.38 22.49 12.32
C GLN A 379 -0.41 21.93 11.26
N ALA A 380 0.26 20.82 11.58
CA ALA A 380 1.06 20.08 10.63
C ALA A 380 0.18 19.31 9.62
N ASN A 381 0.61 19.26 8.36
CA ASN A 381 -0.08 18.53 7.29
C ASN A 381 0.89 17.56 6.61
N SER A 382 0.43 16.34 6.35
CA SER A 382 1.24 15.33 5.66
C SER A 382 0.41 14.52 4.68
N THR A 383 0.99 14.23 3.52
CA THR A 383 0.43 13.32 2.52
C THR A 383 1.24 12.02 2.53
N PHE A 384 0.54 10.88 2.47
CA PHE A 384 1.11 9.55 2.32
C PHE A 384 0.66 8.98 0.97
N PHE A 385 1.61 8.81 0.05
CA PHE A 385 1.39 8.12 -1.20
C PHE A 385 1.53 6.62 -0.97
N VAL A 386 0.54 5.83 -1.37
CA VAL A 386 0.61 4.37 -1.35
C VAL A 386 0.52 3.88 -2.78
N THR A 387 1.64 3.52 -3.40
CA THR A 387 1.71 3.26 -4.85
C THR A 387 2.72 2.16 -5.16
N ASP A 388 2.47 1.37 -6.21
CA ASP A 388 3.47 0.48 -6.81
C ASP A 388 4.33 1.19 -7.88
N GLY A 389 4.08 2.48 -8.09
CA GLY A 389 4.92 3.44 -8.79
C GLY A 389 4.28 4.07 -10.03
N PHE A 390 5.10 4.86 -10.71
CA PHE A 390 4.92 5.39 -12.06
C PHE A 390 3.76 6.34 -12.32
N ASP A 391 3.98 7.64 -12.15
CA ASP A 391 3.12 8.61 -12.83
C ASP A 391 3.13 8.39 -14.36
N ARG A 392 1.93 8.17 -14.93
CA ARG A 392 1.67 8.02 -16.36
C ARG A 392 0.88 9.18 -16.95
N ASN A 393 0.56 10.19 -16.13
CA ASN A 393 -0.15 11.35 -16.60
C ASN A 393 0.74 12.19 -17.51
N THR A 394 0.36 12.34 -18.77
CA THR A 394 1.10 13.16 -19.77
C THR A 394 0.47 14.53 -20.00
N THR A 395 -0.68 14.80 -19.38
CA THR A 395 -1.46 16.03 -19.60
C THR A 395 -1.28 17.06 -18.50
N PHE A 396 -1.02 16.63 -17.27
CA PHE A 396 -0.72 17.53 -16.18
C PHE A 396 0.71 18.07 -16.32
N THR A 397 0.82 19.39 -16.32
CA THR A 397 2.08 20.10 -16.42
C THR A 397 2.34 20.96 -15.19
N ILE A 398 3.58 20.93 -14.74
CA ILE A 398 4.12 21.75 -13.66
C ILE A 398 5.49 22.26 -14.11
N ASP A 399 5.82 23.50 -13.76
CA ASP A 399 7.15 24.06 -13.99
C ASP A 399 8.16 23.38 -13.06
N ASP A 400 9.44 23.70 -13.24
CA ASP A 400 10.50 23.27 -12.33
C ASP A 400 10.42 24.12 -11.05
N GLU A 401 10.05 23.48 -9.93
CA GLU A 401 9.78 24.17 -8.65
C GLU A 401 10.92 24.00 -7.65
N ASP A 402 11.98 23.25 -7.98
CA ASP A 402 13.10 23.02 -7.08
C ASP A 402 14.44 23.59 -7.57
N THR A 403 14.50 24.08 -8.81
CA THR A 403 15.65 24.85 -9.31
C THR A 403 15.71 26.24 -8.68
N GLY A 404 16.92 26.67 -8.30
CA GLY A 404 17.23 28.01 -7.75
C GLY A 404 17.08 29.19 -8.75
N GLY A 405 15.92 29.30 -9.39
CA GLY A 405 15.53 30.30 -10.40
C GLY A 405 14.51 31.33 -9.89
N ALA A 406 13.62 31.84 -10.74
CA ALA A 406 12.75 32.98 -10.45
C ALA A 406 11.73 32.77 -9.30
N ASN A 407 11.62 31.54 -8.79
CA ASN A 407 10.81 31.14 -7.64
C ASN A 407 11.66 30.75 -6.41
N ASN A 408 13.00 30.84 -6.48
CA ASN A 408 13.95 30.42 -5.43
C ASN A 408 13.53 30.91 -4.04
N THR A 409 12.91 30.03 -3.27
CA THR A 409 12.56 30.25 -1.88
C THR A 409 13.74 29.84 -1.00
N ASN A 410 13.59 30.00 0.32
CA ASN A 410 14.60 29.52 1.27
C ASN A 410 14.55 27.99 1.45
N PHE A 411 13.81 27.26 0.60
CA PHE A 411 13.47 25.85 0.77
C PHE A 411 13.85 24.97 -0.43
N ASP A 412 14.47 25.52 -1.47
CA ASP A 412 14.86 24.76 -2.68
C ASP A 412 16.38 24.83 -2.93
N GLY A 413 16.84 24.32 -4.07
CA GLY A 413 18.26 24.33 -4.43
C GLY A 413 19.07 23.15 -3.86
N GLY A 414 20.36 23.10 -4.25
CA GLY A 414 21.29 22.08 -3.76
C GLY A 414 20.84 20.66 -4.09
N ALA A 415 20.78 19.78 -3.08
CA ALA A 415 20.33 18.40 -3.25
C ALA A 415 18.81 18.27 -3.44
N PHE A 416 18.04 19.33 -3.18
CA PHE A 416 16.62 19.35 -3.50
C PHE A 416 16.35 19.61 -4.98
N ALA A 417 17.28 20.26 -5.67
CA ALA A 417 17.09 20.71 -7.03
C ALA A 417 17.47 19.65 -8.06
N ASP A 418 16.75 19.63 -9.18
CA ASP A 418 17.31 19.15 -10.44
C ASP A 418 17.26 20.22 -11.55
N ASN A 419 16.93 19.86 -12.79
CA ASN A 419 16.75 20.80 -13.88
C ASN A 419 15.58 20.39 -14.79
N ARG A 420 14.58 19.74 -14.19
CA ARG A 420 13.50 19.04 -14.86
C ARG A 420 12.18 19.46 -14.25
N ALA A 421 11.37 20.10 -15.08
CA ALA A 421 9.95 20.25 -14.83
C ALA A 421 9.21 18.91 -14.99
N ASN A 422 7.97 18.87 -14.51
CA ASN A 422 7.03 17.75 -14.66
C ASN A 422 7.42 16.49 -13.88
N THR A 423 7.97 16.66 -12.69
CA THR A 423 8.27 15.58 -11.74
C THR A 423 7.26 15.60 -10.59
N LEU A 424 7.17 14.51 -9.82
CA LEU A 424 6.44 14.50 -8.56
C LEU A 424 7.18 15.35 -7.51
N ALA A 425 8.51 15.42 -7.62
CA ALA A 425 9.37 16.25 -6.80
C ALA A 425 9.04 17.74 -6.88
N ASP A 426 8.69 18.24 -8.07
CA ASP A 426 8.21 19.61 -8.27
C ASP A 426 6.93 19.89 -7.48
N VAL A 427 5.95 18.97 -7.56
CA VAL A 427 4.67 19.12 -6.84
C VAL A 427 4.92 19.12 -5.32
N ALA A 428 5.83 18.24 -4.86
CA ALA A 428 6.22 18.19 -3.45
C ALA A 428 6.91 19.48 -3.00
N MET A 429 7.83 20.02 -3.79
CA MET A 429 8.52 21.26 -3.45
C MET A 429 7.55 22.42 -3.35
N ARG A 430 6.71 22.62 -4.39
CA ARG A 430 5.68 23.67 -4.43
C ARG A 430 4.85 23.76 -3.14
N TYR A 431 4.32 22.64 -2.67
CA TYR A 431 3.45 22.63 -1.48
C TYR A 431 4.22 22.56 -0.16
N TYR A 432 5.52 22.28 -0.18
CA TYR A 432 6.38 22.45 0.98
C TYR A 432 6.76 23.93 1.19
N GLU A 433 7.11 24.64 0.12
CA GLU A 433 7.52 26.05 0.22
C GLU A 433 6.36 27.04 0.31
N MET A 434 5.19 26.65 -0.19
CA MET A 434 3.99 27.48 -0.15
C MET A 434 3.43 27.58 1.27
N ASP A 435 3.22 28.81 1.73
CA ASP A 435 2.30 29.08 2.84
C ASP A 435 0.86 28.81 2.39
N LEU A 436 0.36 27.63 2.75
CA LEU A 436 -0.98 27.14 2.42
C LEU A 436 -2.08 28.01 3.03
N GLN A 437 -1.79 28.80 4.08
CA GLN A 437 -2.79 29.48 4.87
C GLN A 437 -2.37 30.89 5.28
N GLY A 438 -1.92 31.73 4.34
CA GLY A 438 -1.42 33.09 4.62
C GLY A 438 -2.39 34.11 5.26
N SER A 439 -3.58 33.69 5.70
CA SER A 439 -4.45 34.44 6.61
C SER A 439 -4.24 34.08 8.10
N LEU A 440 -3.49 33.01 8.39
CA LEU A 440 -3.11 32.54 9.71
C LEU A 440 -1.67 32.98 10.03
N ALA A 441 -1.28 32.86 11.29
CA ALA A 441 0.12 33.04 11.69
C ALA A 441 0.92 31.74 11.47
N ASP A 442 2.20 31.89 11.14
CA ASP A 442 3.14 30.79 10.97
C ASP A 442 3.63 30.31 12.33
N ASN A 443 3.06 29.21 12.82
CA ASN A 443 3.43 28.59 14.09
C ASN A 443 3.57 27.06 13.97
N VAL A 444 3.80 26.53 12.76
CA VAL A 444 4.13 25.10 12.58
C VAL A 444 5.57 24.90 13.05
N SER A 445 5.81 23.93 13.93
CA SER A 445 7.15 23.70 14.45
C SER A 445 8.05 23.06 13.40
N VAL A 446 9.23 23.63 13.18
CA VAL A 446 10.33 23.00 12.43
C VAL A 446 10.67 21.66 13.08
N THR A 447 10.70 20.60 12.30
CA THR A 447 10.97 19.23 12.75
C THR A 447 12.47 18.91 12.69
N SER A 448 12.85 17.76 13.27
CA SER A 448 14.22 17.24 13.11
C SER A 448 14.56 16.89 11.67
N VAL A 449 13.57 16.50 10.85
CA VAL A 449 13.80 16.16 9.44
C VAL A 449 14.15 17.42 8.67
N ASP A 450 13.36 18.49 8.85
CA ASP A 450 13.60 19.80 8.21
C ASP A 450 15.01 20.29 8.49
N PHE A 451 15.39 20.34 9.79
CA PHE A 451 16.72 20.78 10.20
C PHE A 451 17.85 19.85 9.74
N SER A 452 17.63 18.53 9.73
CA SER A 452 18.67 17.59 9.29
C SER A 452 18.95 17.67 7.79
N ARG A 453 17.93 17.98 7.00
CA ARG A 453 18.08 18.09 5.54
C ARG A 453 18.64 19.45 5.16
N ASP A 454 18.21 20.53 5.80
CA ASP A 454 18.71 21.88 5.53
C ASP A 454 19.17 22.60 6.82
N PRO A 455 20.31 22.20 7.41
CA PRO A 455 20.81 22.78 8.66
C PRO A 455 21.28 24.24 8.52
N ASN A 456 21.42 24.74 7.30
CA ASN A 456 21.88 26.11 7.00
C ASN A 456 20.77 26.95 6.38
N SER A 457 19.51 26.53 6.52
CA SER A 457 18.37 27.23 5.94
C SER A 457 18.33 28.70 6.38
N PRO A 458 18.07 29.64 5.46
CA PRO A 458 17.73 31.01 5.85
C PRO A 458 16.34 31.12 6.48
N ALA A 459 15.48 30.09 6.34
CA ALA A 459 14.12 30.11 6.87
C ALA A 459 14.02 29.78 8.36
N PHE A 460 14.95 28.97 8.89
CA PHE A 460 14.95 28.55 10.29
C PHE A 460 16.38 28.27 10.78
N LEU A 461 16.62 28.43 12.08
CA LEU A 461 17.97 28.29 12.66
C LEU A 461 18.11 27.03 13.53
N GLN A 462 17.00 26.44 13.96
CA GLN A 462 16.99 25.26 14.82
C GLN A 462 15.62 24.54 14.78
N VAL A 463 15.61 23.30 15.28
CA VAL A 463 14.37 22.56 15.55
C VAL A 463 13.52 23.32 16.57
N GLY A 464 12.21 23.41 16.31
CA GLY A 464 11.26 24.12 17.17
C GLY A 464 11.01 25.60 16.82
N ASP A 465 11.74 26.15 15.83
CA ASP A 465 11.40 27.45 15.26
C ASP A 465 10.02 27.37 14.53
N SER A 466 9.43 28.54 14.26
CA SER A 466 8.15 28.63 13.54
C SER A 466 8.34 28.57 12.02
N LEU A 467 7.46 27.84 11.36
CA LEU A 467 7.35 27.68 9.92
C LEU A 467 5.90 27.87 9.47
N HIS A 468 5.70 28.20 8.20
CA HIS A 468 4.38 28.34 7.58
C HIS A 468 3.64 27.01 7.50
N GLN A 469 2.32 27.07 7.28
CA GLN A 469 1.54 25.85 7.03
C GLN A 469 1.90 25.28 5.66
N HIS A 470 2.49 24.09 5.62
CA HIS A 470 2.95 23.42 4.40
C HIS A 470 2.52 21.94 4.37
N LEU A 471 2.84 21.23 3.28
CA LEU A 471 2.65 19.79 3.15
C LEU A 471 3.96 19.02 3.20
N ASN A 472 4.01 17.99 4.06
CA ASN A 472 5.06 16.98 3.99
C ASN A 472 4.66 15.81 3.09
N SER A 473 5.61 15.27 2.33
CA SER A 473 5.41 14.16 1.38
C SER A 473 6.03 12.88 1.90
N ASN A 474 5.24 11.85 2.19
CA ASN A 474 5.72 10.52 2.55
C ASN A 474 5.26 9.50 1.51
N VAL A 475 6.12 8.54 1.19
CA VAL A 475 5.83 7.51 0.18
C VAL A 475 5.95 6.13 0.84
N LEU A 476 4.90 5.33 0.68
CA LEU A 476 4.91 3.89 0.84
C LEU A 476 4.91 3.25 -0.56
N ALA A 477 6.08 2.80 -0.99
CA ALA A 477 6.30 2.27 -2.32
C ALA A 477 6.24 0.73 -2.31
N ILE A 478 5.38 0.17 -3.14
CA ILE A 478 5.14 -1.27 -3.27
C ILE A 478 5.89 -1.78 -4.50
N PHE A 479 7.20 -1.96 -4.36
CA PHE A 479 8.03 -2.51 -5.42
C PHE A 479 9.08 -3.49 -4.91
N ASN A 480 9.69 -4.27 -5.81
CA ASN A 480 10.70 -5.26 -5.46
C ASN A 480 12.11 -4.65 -5.51
N ASN A 481 12.79 -4.55 -4.36
CA ASN A 481 14.19 -4.11 -4.25
C ASN A 481 15.15 -5.21 -3.74
N ILE A 482 14.81 -6.49 -3.87
CA ILE A 482 15.55 -7.60 -3.22
C ILE A 482 17.04 -7.70 -3.63
N ASN A 483 17.42 -7.12 -4.78
CA ASN A 483 18.82 -7.08 -5.23
C ASN A 483 19.54 -5.77 -4.93
N SER A 484 18.93 -4.84 -4.17
CA SER A 484 19.51 -3.53 -3.79
C SER A 484 20.04 -2.71 -4.97
N SER A 485 19.50 -2.93 -6.17
CA SER A 485 19.90 -2.18 -7.37
C SER A 485 19.38 -0.75 -7.36
N ILE A 486 18.45 -0.43 -6.44
CA ILE A 486 17.86 0.88 -6.27
C ILE A 486 18.32 1.44 -4.93
N ASP A 487 19.05 2.55 -4.97
CA ASP A 487 19.42 3.32 -3.79
C ASP A 487 18.18 4.05 -3.27
N THR A 488 17.69 3.63 -2.10
CA THR A 488 16.55 4.25 -1.42
C THR A 488 17.00 5.22 -0.32
N SER A 489 18.31 5.45 -0.16
CA SER A 489 18.85 6.36 0.83
C SER A 489 18.70 7.82 0.40
N PHE A 490 18.48 8.69 1.38
CA PHE A 490 18.46 10.13 1.13
C PHE A 490 19.86 10.73 1.19
N PRO A 491 20.12 11.81 0.43
CA PRO A 491 21.29 12.65 0.65
C PRO A 491 21.40 13.07 2.11
N LEU A 492 22.63 13.08 2.64
CA LEU A 492 22.89 13.41 4.04
C LEU A 492 22.88 14.92 4.33
N ASP A 493 23.01 15.76 3.29
CA ASP A 493 23.15 17.23 3.39
C ASP A 493 22.57 17.90 2.14
N ALA A 494 21.62 18.83 2.30
CA ALA A 494 21.04 19.58 1.18
C ALA A 494 22.00 20.52 0.48
N THR A 495 23.14 20.89 1.09
CA THR A 495 24.15 21.73 0.42
C THR A 495 25.00 20.95 -0.58
N GLY A 496 24.93 19.62 -0.56
CA GLY A 496 25.52 18.75 -1.57
C GLY A 496 24.79 18.78 -2.90
N THR A 497 25.40 18.22 -3.94
CA THR A 497 24.73 17.96 -5.23
C THR A 497 24.32 16.50 -5.27
N GLU A 498 23.02 16.24 -5.36
CA GLU A 498 22.47 14.91 -5.68
C GLU A 498 22.23 14.81 -7.19
N THR A 499 22.36 13.62 -7.76
CA THR A 499 22.01 13.39 -9.17
C THR A 499 20.71 12.63 -9.25
N TRP A 500 19.61 13.37 -9.43
CA TRP A 500 18.29 12.79 -9.68
C TRP A 500 18.19 12.26 -11.10
N THR A 501 17.74 11.01 -11.24
CA THR A 501 17.55 10.30 -12.48
C THR A 501 16.25 10.75 -13.13
N ASP A 502 16.30 11.08 -14.42
CA ASP A 502 15.13 11.60 -15.16
C ASP A 502 13.97 10.58 -15.20
N PRO A 503 12.82 10.85 -14.55
CA PRO A 503 11.65 9.97 -14.64
C PRO A 503 11.00 9.99 -16.02
N ASN A 504 11.26 11.01 -16.84
CA ASN A 504 10.64 11.24 -18.13
C ASN A 504 11.59 10.94 -19.30
N SER A 505 12.70 10.24 -19.02
CA SER A 505 13.64 9.79 -20.05
C SER A 505 12.95 8.96 -21.14
N SER A 506 13.58 8.82 -22.30
CA SER A 506 13.07 7.97 -23.39
C SER A 506 14.14 6.94 -23.81
N PRO A 507 13.92 5.63 -23.54
CA PRO A 507 12.79 5.07 -22.79
C PRO A 507 12.81 5.49 -21.32
N ALA A 508 11.64 5.57 -20.69
CA ALA A 508 11.55 5.82 -19.25
C ALA A 508 12.13 4.62 -18.52
N THR A 509 12.90 4.87 -17.46
CA THR A 509 13.48 3.80 -16.64
C THR A 509 12.76 3.68 -15.31
N PHE A 510 12.66 2.48 -14.79
CA PHE A 510 12.11 2.19 -13.47
C PHE A 510 12.89 2.93 -12.39
N LEU A 511 14.22 2.98 -12.55
CA LEU A 511 15.09 3.74 -11.68
C LEU A 511 14.67 5.21 -11.63
N GLY A 512 14.52 5.89 -12.77
CA GLY A 512 14.09 7.29 -12.79
C GLY A 512 12.73 7.52 -12.12
N LYS A 513 11.80 6.57 -12.26
CA LYS A 513 10.45 6.70 -11.71
C LYS A 513 10.38 6.42 -10.20
N ILE A 514 11.18 5.48 -9.69
CA ILE A 514 11.34 5.31 -8.24
C ILE A 514 12.14 6.47 -7.64
N ASP A 515 13.12 6.98 -8.38
CA ASP A 515 13.90 8.13 -7.95
C ASP A 515 13.05 9.39 -7.84
N ASP A 516 12.06 9.59 -8.72
CA ASP A 516 11.07 10.67 -8.58
C ASP A 516 10.20 10.54 -7.32
N LEU A 517 9.82 9.31 -6.92
CA LEU A 517 9.15 9.09 -5.63
C LEU A 517 10.06 9.44 -4.45
N ARG A 518 11.34 9.04 -4.52
CA ARG A 518 12.37 9.35 -3.52
C ARG A 518 12.59 10.87 -3.45
N HIS A 519 12.72 11.53 -4.58
CA HIS A 519 12.92 12.96 -4.72
C HIS A 519 11.71 13.74 -4.18
N ALA A 520 10.49 13.31 -4.48
CA ALA A 520 9.27 13.88 -3.89
C ALA A 520 9.21 13.74 -2.36
N ALA A 521 9.59 12.58 -1.81
CA ALA A 521 9.69 12.41 -0.37
C ALA A 521 10.80 13.31 0.23
N TYR A 522 11.90 13.50 -0.49
CA TYR A 522 13.00 14.37 -0.08
C TYR A 522 12.57 15.84 -0.06
N ASN A 523 12.03 16.35 -1.18
CA ASN A 523 11.53 17.71 -1.36
C ASN A 523 10.37 18.05 -0.42
N GLY A 524 9.50 17.09 -0.12
CA GLY A 524 8.45 17.27 0.88
C GLY A 524 8.86 16.94 2.31
N ARG A 525 10.16 16.80 2.62
CA ARG A 525 10.65 16.58 4.00
C ARG A 525 10.00 15.39 4.72
N GLY A 526 9.62 14.35 3.97
CA GLY A 526 9.07 13.10 4.50
C GLY A 526 9.92 11.89 4.12
N ASN A 527 9.37 10.69 4.27
CA ASN A 527 10.12 9.45 4.17
C ASN A 527 9.69 8.59 2.97
N LEU A 528 10.63 7.83 2.42
CA LEU A 528 10.35 6.72 1.52
C LEU A 528 10.43 5.42 2.33
N ILE A 529 9.35 4.65 2.31
CA ILE A 529 9.26 3.32 2.92
C ILE A 529 8.97 2.34 1.78
N THR A 530 9.78 1.30 1.70
CA THR A 530 9.62 0.23 0.71
C THR A 530 9.11 -1.03 1.39
N THR A 531 8.12 -1.67 0.78
CA THR A 531 7.67 -3.00 1.20
C THR A 531 8.49 -3.99 0.38
N PHE A 532 9.07 -5.04 0.99
CA PHE A 532 9.92 -6.07 0.34
C PHE A 532 11.43 -5.79 0.23
N ASP A 533 11.99 -5.03 1.18
CA ASP A 533 13.44 -5.07 1.44
C ASP A 533 13.81 -6.45 2.01
N GLY A 534 14.90 -7.05 1.49
CA GLY A 534 15.31 -8.44 1.76
C GLY A 534 15.54 -8.80 3.22
#